data_AF-A0A120EDX1-F1
#
_entry.id   AF-A0A120EDX1-F1
#
_cell.length_a   1.000
_cell.length_b   1.000
_cell.length_c   1.000
_cell.angle_alpha   90.00
_cell.angle_beta   90.00
_cell.angle_gamma   90.00
#
_symmetry.space_group_name_H-M   'P 1'
#
loop_
_entity.id
_entity.type
_entity.pdbx_description
1 polymer ?
#
loop_
_entity_poly.entity_id
_entity_poly.type
_entity_poly.pdbx_seq_one_letter_code
_entity_poly.pdbx_strand_id
1 'polypeptide(L)'
;MNEKNEFLNGAAFDPNLLGPTLPPIPPFTLPTGPTGPTGIGITGPTGPTGTTGATGIGITGPTGPTGPTGNTIVYGALYDRSNALRTANIGQKVVFQDLGPSLGTNLNLLNNSIQVLNGGIYEINMNLTARVFNRDLTPVNTVLKFRLYINDITPVQESEFEGTTSISTDVPANVLNAYTIGKTILIRLNANDSLSIIIDVAQGEISSYGNPSLVVTRIAD
;
A
#
# COMPACT_ATOMS: atom_id res chain seq x y z
N MET A 1 -74.36 -54.42 31.02
CA MET A 1 -73.30 -53.66 30.35
C MET A 1 -72.31 -53.24 31.41
N ASN A 2 -71.07 -53.74 31.33
CA ASN A 2 -69.86 -53.19 31.97
C ASN A 2 -68.71 -54.08 31.50
N GLU A 3 -68.22 -53.83 30.29
CA GLU A 3 -67.06 -54.52 29.76
C GLU A 3 -65.79 -53.93 30.38
N LYS A 4 -64.98 -54.81 30.96
CA LYS A 4 -63.64 -54.51 31.47
C LYS A 4 -62.74 -54.14 30.29
N ASN A 5 -62.31 -52.89 30.23
CA ASN A 5 -61.21 -52.50 29.35
C ASN A 5 -59.90 -52.94 30.00
N GLU A 6 -59.37 -54.09 29.58
CA GLU A 6 -58.01 -54.51 29.91
C GLU A 6 -57.01 -53.62 29.17
N PHE A 7 -56.21 -52.86 29.92
CA PHE A 7 -55.13 -52.05 29.38
C PHE A 7 -53.96 -52.95 28.99
N LEU A 8 -53.69 -53.06 27.68
CA LEU A 8 -52.49 -53.70 27.14
C LEU A 8 -51.26 -52.83 27.48
N ASN A 9 -50.40 -53.29 28.39
CA ASN A 9 -49.10 -52.67 28.65
C ASN A 9 -48.03 -53.35 27.77
N GLY A 10 -47.42 -52.59 26.86
CA GLY A 10 -46.21 -53.00 26.14
C GLY A 10 -44.96 -52.53 26.87
N ALA A 11 -43.89 -53.32 26.83
CA ALA A 11 -42.60 -52.91 27.39
C ALA A 11 -42.11 -51.63 26.68
N ALA A 12 -41.72 -50.62 27.47
CA ALA A 12 -41.08 -49.43 26.93
C ALA A 12 -39.79 -49.84 26.19
N PHE A 13 -39.62 -49.39 24.95
CA PHE A 13 -38.39 -49.60 24.20
C PHE A 13 -37.22 -48.99 24.96
N ASP A 14 -36.23 -49.80 25.33
CA ASP A 14 -34.96 -49.29 25.87
C ASP A 14 -34.26 -48.49 24.75
N PRO A 15 -34.08 -47.16 24.90
CA PRO A 15 -33.46 -46.34 23.87
C PRO A 15 -32.00 -46.73 23.60
N ASN A 16 -31.38 -47.53 24.46
CA ASN A 16 -30.03 -48.06 24.22
C ASN A 16 -29.99 -49.20 23.18
N LEU A 17 -31.14 -49.75 22.79
CA LEU A 17 -31.23 -50.89 21.86
C LEU A 17 -31.48 -50.49 20.39
N LEU A 18 -31.71 -49.20 20.10
CA LEU A 18 -31.90 -48.67 18.76
C LEU A 18 -30.97 -47.48 18.47
N GLY A 19 -29.67 -47.67 18.67
CA GLY A 19 -28.65 -46.81 18.08
C GLY A 19 -28.11 -47.45 16.80
N PRO A 20 -27.88 -46.71 15.68
CA PRO A 20 -27.09 -47.26 14.59
C PRO A 20 -25.68 -47.52 15.14
N THR A 21 -25.28 -48.79 15.23
CA THR A 21 -23.87 -49.13 15.43
C THR A 21 -23.15 -48.81 14.12
N LEU A 22 -22.78 -47.54 13.94
CA LEU A 22 -21.97 -47.13 12.80
C LEU A 22 -20.62 -47.85 12.90
N PRO A 23 -20.12 -48.47 11.82
CA PRO A 23 -18.79 -49.05 11.82
C PRO A 23 -17.74 -47.96 12.13
N PRO A 24 -16.62 -48.31 12.79
CA PRO A 24 -15.54 -47.36 13.03
C PRO A 24 -15.05 -46.77 11.71
N ILE A 25 -14.95 -45.43 11.65
CA ILE A 25 -14.37 -44.74 10.50
C ILE A 25 -12.87 -45.07 10.49
N PRO A 26 -12.30 -45.58 9.37
CA PRO A 26 -10.86 -45.79 9.29
C PRO A 26 -10.12 -44.45 9.47
N PRO A 27 -8.99 -44.43 10.17
CA PRO A 27 -8.23 -43.20 10.35
C PRO A 27 -7.73 -42.72 8.99
N PHE A 28 -8.12 -41.51 8.61
CA PHE A 28 -7.51 -40.82 7.48
C PHE A 28 -6.28 -40.07 8.00
N THR A 29 -5.08 -40.50 7.60
CA THR A 29 -3.88 -39.71 7.83
C THR A 29 -3.86 -38.58 6.82
N LEU A 30 -4.17 -37.36 7.25
CA LEU A 30 -3.84 -36.19 6.45
C LEU A 30 -2.31 -36.10 6.37
N PRO A 31 -1.69 -35.96 5.19
CA PRO A 31 -0.29 -35.61 5.14
C PRO A 31 -0.11 -34.30 5.88
N THR A 32 0.86 -34.24 6.80
CA THR A 32 1.23 -33.00 7.46
C THR A 32 1.55 -31.98 6.37
N GLY A 33 0.81 -30.87 6.35
CA GLY A 33 1.10 -29.77 5.44
C GLY A 33 2.55 -29.31 5.63
N PRO A 34 3.21 -28.81 4.57
CA PRO A 34 4.59 -28.35 4.69
C PRO A 34 4.70 -27.34 5.83
N THR A 35 5.66 -27.56 6.73
CA THR A 35 6.03 -26.58 7.75
C THR A 35 6.33 -25.26 7.03
N GLY A 36 5.59 -24.19 7.37
CA GLY A 36 5.83 -22.87 6.81
C GLY A 36 7.29 -22.46 7.05
N PRO A 37 7.90 -21.67 6.15
CA PRO A 37 9.31 -21.34 6.25
C PRO A 37 9.61 -20.66 7.58
N THR A 38 10.41 -21.33 8.43
CA THR A 38 11.03 -20.74 9.60
C THR A 38 11.94 -19.63 9.11
N GLY A 39 11.68 -18.39 9.54
CA GLY A 39 12.40 -17.22 9.08
C GLY A 39 13.91 -17.35 9.26
N ILE A 40 14.65 -17.19 8.16
CA ILE A 40 15.77 -16.26 7.93
C ILE A 40 16.36 -16.60 6.54
N GLY A 41 16.26 -15.64 5.60
CA GLY A 41 16.86 -15.69 4.26
C GLY A 41 16.05 -16.46 3.21
N ILE A 42 15.54 -15.74 2.21
CA ILE A 42 14.85 -16.28 1.03
C ILE A 42 15.81 -17.11 0.15
N THR A 43 16.13 -18.33 0.56
CA THR A 43 16.58 -19.36 -0.39
C THR A 43 15.31 -20.03 -0.90
N GLY A 44 15.07 -20.01 -2.23
CA GLY A 44 13.88 -20.59 -2.83
C GLY A 44 13.70 -22.08 -2.47
N PRO A 45 12.49 -22.65 -2.66
CA PRO A 45 12.24 -24.06 -2.34
C PRO A 45 13.27 -24.94 -3.04
N THR A 46 13.88 -25.88 -2.30
CA THR A 46 14.74 -26.91 -2.89
C THR A 46 13.93 -27.66 -3.95
N GLY A 47 14.44 -27.74 -5.18
CA GLY A 47 13.75 -28.39 -6.31
C GLY A 47 13.43 -29.87 -6.03
N PRO A 48 12.52 -30.48 -6.82
CA PRO A 48 12.14 -31.88 -6.63
C PRO A 48 13.39 -32.77 -6.65
N THR A 49 13.52 -33.64 -5.64
CA THR A 49 14.55 -34.68 -5.62
C THR A 49 14.41 -35.52 -6.90
N GLY A 50 15.46 -35.60 -7.71
CA GLY A 50 15.47 -36.40 -8.93
C GLY A 50 15.14 -37.86 -8.64
N THR A 51 14.60 -38.56 -9.66
CA THR A 51 14.33 -40.01 -9.62
C THR A 51 15.49 -40.76 -9.00
N THR A 52 15.25 -41.52 -7.92
CA THR A 52 16.26 -42.41 -7.33
C THR A 52 16.78 -43.34 -8.43
N GLY A 53 18.04 -43.17 -8.83
CA GLY A 53 18.68 -44.05 -9.81
C GLY A 53 18.72 -45.48 -9.28
N ALA A 54 18.69 -46.45 -10.20
CA ALA A 54 18.84 -47.87 -9.88
C ALA A 54 20.03 -48.09 -8.94
N THR A 55 19.84 -48.88 -7.88
CA THR A 55 20.84 -49.24 -6.87
C THR A 55 22.14 -49.72 -7.54
N GLY A 56 23.09 -48.80 -7.67
CA GLY A 56 24.41 -49.01 -8.24
C GLY A 56 25.26 -47.78 -7.94
N ILE A 57 26.40 -48.00 -7.27
CA ILE A 57 27.45 -47.05 -6.86
C ILE A 57 27.10 -45.57 -7.13
N GLY A 58 26.46 -44.94 -6.15
CA GLY A 58 25.74 -43.67 -6.31
C GLY A 58 26.66 -42.47 -6.56
N ILE A 59 26.62 -41.96 -7.78
CA ILE A 59 26.91 -40.56 -8.06
C ILE A 59 25.74 -39.72 -7.53
N THR A 60 26.01 -38.71 -6.69
CA THR A 60 24.99 -37.73 -6.29
C THR A 60 24.44 -37.07 -7.56
N GLY A 61 23.11 -37.07 -7.75
CA GLY A 61 22.48 -36.44 -8.91
C GLY A 61 22.76 -34.93 -8.97
N PRO A 62 22.72 -34.31 -10.17
CA PRO A 62 22.97 -32.87 -10.30
C PRO A 62 21.97 -32.06 -9.49
N THR A 63 22.43 -30.97 -8.87
CA THR A 63 21.56 -29.98 -8.22
C THR A 63 20.52 -29.46 -9.21
N GLY A 64 19.25 -29.43 -8.81
CA GLY A 64 18.16 -28.89 -9.64
C GLY A 64 18.37 -27.41 -9.99
N PRO A 65 17.72 -26.90 -11.06
CA PRO A 65 17.84 -25.50 -11.44
C PRO A 65 17.35 -24.58 -10.31
N THR A 66 18.08 -23.49 -10.07
CA THR A 66 17.64 -22.43 -9.14
C THR A 66 16.29 -21.88 -9.62
N GLY A 67 15.33 -21.74 -8.69
CA GLY A 67 14.03 -21.14 -8.99
C GLY A 67 14.16 -19.67 -9.44
N PRO A 68 13.14 -19.10 -10.12
CA PRO A 68 13.18 -17.70 -10.53
C PRO A 68 13.34 -16.80 -9.30
N THR A 69 14.30 -15.88 -9.34
CA THR A 69 14.44 -14.83 -8.33
C THR A 69 13.16 -13.98 -8.34
N GLY A 70 12.49 -13.85 -7.20
CA GLY A 70 11.31 -12.96 -7.11
C GLY A 70 11.70 -11.50 -7.35
N ASN A 71 10.78 -10.70 -7.92
CA ASN A 71 10.99 -9.26 -8.08
C ASN A 71 11.34 -8.63 -6.73
N THR A 72 12.41 -7.86 -6.69
CA THR A 72 12.79 -7.09 -5.49
C THR A 72 11.68 -6.10 -5.16
N ILE A 73 11.09 -6.23 -3.98
CA ILE A 73 10.12 -5.26 -3.46
C ILE A 73 10.86 -3.93 -3.21
N VAL A 74 10.35 -2.83 -3.79
CA VAL A 74 10.88 -1.48 -3.55
C VAL A 74 9.74 -0.55 -3.17
N TYR A 75 9.89 0.14 -2.05
CA TYR A 75 8.97 1.19 -1.60
C TYR A 75 9.67 2.24 -0.75
N GLY A 76 9.02 3.40 -0.60
CA GLY A 76 9.46 4.48 0.27
C GLY A 76 8.33 5.45 0.54
N ALA A 77 8.31 6.05 1.72
CA ALA A 77 7.30 7.04 2.04
C ALA A 77 7.85 8.20 2.89
N LEU A 78 7.34 9.39 2.64
CA LEU A 78 7.55 10.59 3.46
C LEU A 78 6.18 11.15 3.87
N TYR A 79 6.11 11.67 5.09
CA TYR A 79 4.90 12.23 5.66
C TYR A 79 5.18 13.53 6.42
N ASP A 80 4.14 14.31 6.64
CA ASP A 80 4.07 15.29 7.72
C ASP A 80 2.78 15.06 8.51
N ARG A 81 2.90 14.54 9.73
CA ARG A 81 1.74 14.25 10.59
C ARG A 81 1.47 15.34 11.62
N SER A 82 2.15 16.49 11.50
CA SER A 82 2.11 17.55 12.51
C SER A 82 0.81 18.38 12.51
N ASN A 83 -0.01 18.28 11.46
CA ASN A 83 -1.14 19.18 11.19
C ASN A 83 -0.73 20.66 11.06
N ALA A 84 0.57 20.96 10.99
CA ALA A 84 1.07 22.31 10.78
C ALA A 84 0.79 22.76 9.33
N LEU A 85 0.46 24.04 9.19
CA LEU A 85 0.41 24.68 7.88
C LEU A 85 1.74 25.35 7.58
N ARG A 86 2.18 25.19 6.34
CA ARG A 86 3.38 25.80 5.78
C ARG A 86 2.97 26.73 4.66
N THR A 87 3.58 27.91 4.59
CA THR A 87 3.37 28.83 3.48
C THR A 87 3.87 28.19 2.17
N ALA A 88 3.04 28.25 1.14
CA ALA A 88 3.39 27.76 -0.19
C ALA A 88 4.12 28.86 -0.97
N ASN A 89 5.40 28.63 -1.27
CA ASN A 89 6.22 29.55 -2.05
C ASN A 89 6.63 28.87 -3.35
N ILE A 90 6.47 29.57 -4.48
CA ILE A 90 6.79 29.02 -5.81
C ILE A 90 8.27 28.60 -5.86
N GLY A 91 8.53 27.45 -6.48
CA GLY A 91 9.85 26.85 -6.61
C GLY A 91 10.40 26.19 -5.35
N GLN A 92 9.70 26.27 -4.22
CA GLN A 92 10.07 25.54 -3.01
C GLN A 92 9.52 24.11 -3.03
N LYS A 93 10.27 23.20 -2.39
CA LYS A 93 9.82 21.85 -2.15
C LYS A 93 8.73 21.82 -1.08
N VAL A 94 7.78 20.92 -1.24
CA VAL A 94 6.88 20.49 -0.16
C VAL A 94 7.72 19.85 0.93
N VAL A 95 7.53 20.29 2.16
CA VAL A 95 8.34 19.82 3.30
C VAL A 95 7.67 18.65 3.99
N PHE A 96 8.47 17.63 4.32
CA PHE A 96 8.07 16.47 5.10
C PHE A 96 8.84 16.46 6.42
N GLN A 97 8.22 15.91 7.47
CA GLN A 97 8.75 15.92 8.83
C GLN A 97 9.02 14.51 9.35
N ASP A 98 8.40 13.51 8.76
CA ASP A 98 8.42 12.12 9.22
C ASP A 98 8.86 11.19 8.10
N LEU A 99 9.80 10.30 8.44
CA LEU A 99 10.13 9.15 7.59
C LEU A 99 9.01 8.11 7.67
N GLY A 100 8.68 7.54 6.53
CA GLY A 100 7.86 6.34 6.42
C GLY A 100 8.70 5.08 6.26
N PRO A 101 8.05 3.92 6.11
CA PRO A 101 8.73 2.67 5.76
C PRO A 101 9.48 2.80 4.42
N SER A 102 10.64 2.16 4.32
CA SER A 102 11.43 2.13 3.10
C SER A 102 12.15 0.80 2.90
N LEU A 103 12.19 0.34 1.65
CA LEU A 103 13.06 -0.74 1.18
C LEU A 103 13.48 -0.43 -0.26
N GLY A 104 14.78 -0.46 -0.55
CA GLY A 104 15.29 -0.11 -1.89
C GLY A 104 15.15 1.39 -2.24
N THR A 105 14.96 2.25 -1.25
CA THR A 105 14.89 3.70 -1.39
C THR A 105 15.72 4.40 -0.31
N ASN A 106 16.24 5.58 -0.62
CA ASN A 106 16.86 6.50 0.34
C ASN A 106 15.91 7.67 0.60
N LEU A 107 15.47 7.82 1.85
CA LEU A 107 14.59 8.91 2.27
C LEU A 107 15.42 10.06 2.87
N ASN A 108 15.12 11.31 2.50
CA ASN A 108 15.86 12.47 3.00
C ASN A 108 14.91 13.61 3.39
N LEU A 109 14.78 13.88 4.70
CA LEU A 109 13.97 14.99 5.23
C LEU A 109 14.61 16.36 5.02
N LEU A 110 15.93 16.46 4.99
CA LEU A 110 16.62 17.74 4.75
C LEU A 110 16.41 18.20 3.30
N ASN A 111 16.43 17.26 2.36
CA ASN A 111 16.21 17.53 0.94
C ASN A 111 14.75 17.34 0.50
N ASN A 112 13.87 16.89 1.40
CA ASN A 112 12.46 16.58 1.13
C ASN A 112 12.27 15.69 -0.10
N SER A 113 13.04 14.59 -0.16
CA SER A 113 13.06 13.74 -1.34
C SER A 113 13.16 12.24 -1.02
N ILE A 114 12.68 11.44 -1.98
CA ILE A 114 12.83 9.99 -2.00
C ILE A 114 13.67 9.61 -3.22
N GLN A 115 14.84 9.02 -3.00
CA GLN A 115 15.65 8.46 -4.07
C GLN A 115 15.36 6.96 -4.22
N VAL A 116 15.07 6.52 -5.44
CA VAL A 116 14.92 5.09 -5.77
C VAL A 116 16.28 4.47 -6.08
N LEU A 117 16.57 3.28 -5.58
CA LEU A 117 17.88 2.63 -5.80
C LEU A 117 17.90 1.69 -7.02
N ASN A 118 16.72 1.34 -7.53
CA ASN A 118 16.57 0.46 -8.68
C ASN A 118 15.67 1.13 -9.72
N GLY A 119 16.00 0.93 -10.99
CA GLY A 119 15.10 1.31 -12.08
C GLY A 119 13.86 0.41 -12.12
N GLY A 120 12.81 0.91 -12.76
CA GLY A 120 11.57 0.16 -12.95
C GLY A 120 10.37 1.07 -13.18
N ILE A 121 9.19 0.48 -13.20
CA ILE A 121 7.91 1.21 -13.21
C ILE A 121 7.45 1.35 -11.77
N TYR A 122 7.12 2.58 -11.38
CA TYR A 122 6.69 2.95 -10.04
C TYR A 122 5.29 3.52 -10.06
N GLU A 123 4.48 3.14 -9.07
CA GLU A 123 3.30 3.87 -8.66
C GLU A 123 3.70 4.92 -7.63
N ILE A 124 3.32 6.18 -7.89
CA ILE A 124 3.59 7.32 -7.03
C ILE A 124 2.26 7.86 -6.54
N ASN A 125 2.05 7.87 -5.22
CA ASN A 125 0.89 8.47 -4.59
C ASN A 125 1.31 9.73 -3.82
N MET A 126 0.64 10.84 -4.11
CA MET A 126 0.92 12.15 -3.53
C MET A 126 -0.37 12.76 -3.04
N ASN A 127 -0.43 13.20 -1.79
CA ASN A 127 -1.58 13.94 -1.29
C ASN A 127 -1.14 15.02 -0.29
N LEU A 128 -1.89 16.11 -0.20
CA LEU A 128 -1.74 17.12 0.84
C LEU A 128 -3.06 17.86 1.06
N THR A 129 -3.14 18.61 2.14
CA THR A 129 -4.21 19.59 2.36
C THR A 129 -3.75 20.95 1.87
N ALA A 130 -4.31 21.43 0.76
CA ALA A 130 -4.11 22.78 0.26
C ALA A 130 -5.07 23.72 0.98
N ARG A 131 -4.55 24.86 1.42
CA ARG A 131 -5.31 25.90 2.10
C ARG A 131 -5.07 27.23 1.44
N VAL A 132 -6.17 27.82 0.99
CA VAL A 132 -6.16 29.04 0.21
C VAL A 132 -7.05 30.06 0.90
N PHE A 133 -6.50 31.26 1.09
CA PHE A 133 -7.15 32.30 1.88
C PHE A 133 -7.06 33.66 1.19
N ASN A 134 -8.21 34.34 1.12
CA ASN A 134 -8.36 35.67 0.53
C ASN A 134 -8.90 36.63 1.60
N ARG A 135 -8.16 37.70 1.93
CA ARG A 135 -8.64 38.81 2.79
C ARG A 135 -9.33 39.86 1.94
N ASP A 136 -8.77 40.15 0.79
CA ASP A 136 -9.31 41.15 -0.11
C ASP A 136 -10.55 40.58 -0.80
N LEU A 137 -11.70 41.17 -0.48
CA LEU A 137 -13.03 40.74 -0.91
C LEU A 137 -13.29 40.97 -2.41
N THR A 138 -12.26 41.33 -3.17
CA THR A 138 -12.34 41.59 -4.60
C THR A 138 -12.32 40.28 -5.39
N PRO A 139 -12.87 40.25 -6.62
CA PRO A 139 -12.82 39.05 -7.43
C PRO A 139 -11.38 38.59 -7.68
N VAL A 140 -11.01 37.48 -7.05
CA VAL A 140 -9.67 36.89 -7.16
C VAL A 140 -9.80 35.40 -7.47
N ASN A 141 -8.99 34.97 -8.42
CA ASN A 141 -8.73 33.56 -8.66
C ASN A 141 -7.44 33.19 -7.93
N THR A 142 -7.56 32.23 -7.04
CA THR A 142 -6.46 31.78 -6.20
C THR A 142 -6.15 30.34 -6.53
N VAL A 143 -4.89 30.07 -6.87
CA VAL A 143 -4.48 28.79 -7.47
C VAL A 143 -3.20 28.31 -6.80
N LEU A 144 -3.25 27.08 -6.28
CA LEU A 144 -2.09 26.33 -5.83
C LEU A 144 -1.89 25.12 -6.74
N LYS A 145 -0.72 25.00 -7.35
CA LYS A 145 -0.33 23.83 -8.15
C LYS A 145 0.92 23.19 -7.57
N PHE A 146 0.86 21.88 -7.45
CA PHE A 146 1.97 21.06 -7.02
C PHE A 146 2.27 20.04 -8.11
N ARG A 147 3.54 19.71 -8.28
CA ARG A 147 4.00 18.75 -9.28
C ARG A 147 5.17 17.94 -8.74
N LEU A 148 5.25 16.68 -9.15
CA LEU A 148 6.41 15.83 -8.94
C LEU A 148 7.54 16.28 -9.86
N TYR A 149 8.75 16.33 -9.30
CA TYR A 149 9.99 16.57 -10.02
C TYR A 149 10.93 15.39 -9.84
N ILE A 150 11.59 15.01 -10.94
CA ILE A 150 12.71 14.09 -10.94
C ILE A 150 14.00 14.91 -10.88
N ASN A 151 14.85 14.57 -9.93
CA ASN A 151 16.14 15.20 -9.66
C ASN A 151 16.02 16.72 -9.48
N ASP A 152 14.89 17.19 -8.95
CA ASP A 152 14.54 18.60 -8.72
C ASP A 152 14.49 19.49 -9.98
N ILE A 153 14.66 18.89 -11.17
CA ILE A 153 14.82 19.63 -12.43
C ILE A 153 13.74 19.25 -13.42
N THR A 154 13.45 17.96 -13.58
CA THR A 154 12.54 17.47 -14.62
C THR A 154 11.12 17.40 -14.07
N PRO A 155 10.20 18.28 -14.49
CA PRO A 155 8.79 18.19 -14.08
C PRO A 155 8.11 16.98 -14.71
N VAL A 156 7.30 16.28 -13.93
CA VAL A 156 6.44 15.19 -14.42
C VAL A 156 5.05 15.75 -14.72
N GLN A 157 4.70 15.90 -15.99
CA GLN A 157 3.54 16.71 -16.40
C GLN A 157 2.20 16.15 -15.91
N GLU A 158 2.03 14.84 -15.96
CA GLU A 158 0.83 14.11 -15.53
C GLU A 158 0.63 14.12 -14.00
N SER A 159 1.67 14.50 -13.25
CA SER A 159 1.65 14.51 -11.78
C SER A 159 1.02 15.78 -11.18
N GLU A 160 0.59 16.75 -11.99
CA GLU A 160 0.00 17.98 -11.47
C GLU A 160 -1.30 17.68 -10.68
N PHE A 161 -1.39 18.27 -9.50
CA PHE A 161 -2.60 18.37 -8.69
C PHE A 161 -2.72 19.78 -8.09
N GLU A 162 -3.95 20.29 -8.06
CA GLU A 162 -4.21 21.69 -7.78
C GLU A 162 -5.36 21.91 -6.80
N GLY A 163 -5.25 22.99 -6.01
CA GLY A 163 -6.34 23.53 -5.20
C GLY A 163 -6.68 24.92 -5.71
N THR A 164 -7.93 25.15 -6.10
CA THR A 164 -8.39 26.41 -6.67
C THR A 164 -9.54 26.98 -5.85
N THR A 165 -9.61 28.30 -5.76
CA THR A 165 -10.79 29.01 -5.29
C THR A 165 -11.00 30.25 -6.15
N SER A 166 -12.26 30.49 -6.50
CA SER A 166 -12.67 31.66 -7.28
C SER A 166 -13.72 32.43 -6.49
N ILE A 167 -13.46 33.72 -6.26
CA ILE A 167 -14.44 34.63 -5.67
C ILE A 167 -14.95 35.53 -6.80
N SER A 168 -16.26 35.52 -7.03
CA SER A 168 -16.88 36.16 -8.21
C SER A 168 -17.56 37.51 -7.90
N THR A 169 -17.77 37.87 -6.64
CA THR A 169 -18.45 39.10 -6.21
C THR A 169 -17.84 39.60 -4.91
N ASP A 170 -18.09 40.87 -4.54
CA ASP A 170 -17.71 41.41 -3.24
C ASP A 170 -18.36 40.60 -2.10
N VAL A 171 -17.66 39.56 -1.64
CA VAL A 171 -18.10 38.74 -0.50
C VAL A 171 -17.81 39.55 0.76
N PRO A 172 -18.75 39.83 1.67
CA PRO A 172 -18.51 40.71 2.83
C PRO A 172 -17.63 40.09 3.94
N ALA A 173 -16.89 39.01 3.68
CA ALA A 173 -16.09 38.29 4.67
C ALA A 173 -14.91 37.52 4.05
N ASN A 174 -13.84 37.29 4.84
CA ASN A 174 -12.69 36.48 4.44
C ASN A 174 -13.15 35.07 4.04
N VAL A 175 -12.62 34.55 2.94
CA VAL A 175 -12.88 33.18 2.49
C VAL A 175 -11.65 32.32 2.75
N LEU A 176 -11.82 31.28 3.57
CA LEU A 176 -10.83 30.23 3.78
C LEU A 176 -11.36 28.93 3.17
N ASN A 177 -10.67 28.42 2.17
CA ASN A 177 -10.96 27.12 1.60
C ASN A 177 -9.83 26.13 1.90
N ALA A 178 -10.21 24.93 2.31
CA ALA A 178 -9.29 23.83 2.59
C ALA A 178 -9.71 22.60 1.79
N TYR A 179 -8.78 22.07 1.01
CA TYR A 179 -9.00 20.92 0.14
C TYR A 179 -7.93 19.88 0.39
N THR A 180 -8.33 18.63 0.60
CA THR A 180 -7.38 17.52 0.43
C THR A 180 -7.32 17.21 -1.06
N ILE A 181 -6.14 17.42 -1.64
CA ILE A 181 -5.85 17.19 -3.05
C ILE A 181 -4.77 16.12 -3.17
N GLY A 182 -4.78 15.40 -4.27
CA GLY A 182 -3.79 14.37 -4.50
C GLY A 182 -3.82 13.81 -5.90
N LYS A 183 -2.80 13.02 -6.22
CA LYS A 183 -2.59 12.38 -7.51
C LYS A 183 -1.91 11.04 -7.31
N THR A 184 -2.36 10.06 -8.09
CA THR A 184 -1.63 8.81 -8.31
C THR A 184 -1.20 8.75 -9.77
N ILE A 185 0.06 8.41 -10.02
CA ILE A 185 0.59 8.20 -11.37
C ILE A 185 1.43 6.92 -11.43
N LEU A 186 1.59 6.40 -12.65
CA LEU A 186 2.58 5.39 -12.98
C LEU A 186 3.69 6.03 -13.80
N ILE A 187 4.94 5.84 -13.41
CA ILE A 187 6.09 6.42 -14.11
C ILE A 187 7.26 5.44 -14.14
N ARG A 188 8.02 5.43 -15.24
CA ARG A 188 9.29 4.72 -15.32
C ARG A 188 10.40 5.60 -14.73
N LEU A 189 11.13 5.06 -13.76
CA LEU A 189 12.27 5.72 -13.11
C LEU A 189 13.55 4.94 -13.37
N ASN A 190 14.66 5.65 -13.41
CA ASN A 190 15.99 5.07 -13.43
C ASN A 190 16.49 4.86 -11.99
N ALA A 191 17.48 3.98 -11.85
CA ALA A 191 18.19 3.87 -10.58
C ALA A 191 18.82 5.22 -10.21
N ASN A 192 18.70 5.59 -8.93
CA ASN A 192 19.16 6.83 -8.31
C ASN A 192 18.34 8.10 -8.64
N ASP A 193 17.24 8.00 -9.38
CA ASP A 193 16.32 9.13 -9.54
C ASP A 193 15.76 9.55 -8.17
N SER A 194 15.81 10.87 -7.90
CA SER A 194 15.31 11.48 -6.68
C SER A 194 14.01 12.21 -6.95
N LEU A 195 12.96 11.88 -6.21
CA LEU A 195 11.64 12.44 -6.35
C LEU A 195 11.36 13.49 -5.27
N SER A 196 10.86 14.65 -5.67
CA SER A 196 10.40 15.71 -4.77
C SER A 196 9.11 16.31 -5.31
N ILE A 197 8.27 16.87 -4.43
CA ILE A 197 7.10 17.64 -4.85
C ILE A 197 7.48 19.13 -4.78
N ILE A 198 7.29 19.86 -5.87
CA ILE A 198 7.59 21.29 -5.96
C ILE A 198 6.30 22.07 -6.17
N ILE A 199 6.26 23.28 -5.62
CA ILE A 199 5.16 24.23 -5.76
C ILE A 199 5.39 25.02 -7.06
N ASP A 200 4.57 24.78 -8.07
CA ASP A 200 4.69 25.43 -9.38
C ASP A 200 3.95 26.76 -9.44
N VAL A 201 2.81 26.82 -8.76
CA VAL A 201 1.98 28.02 -8.69
C VAL A 201 1.51 28.20 -7.27
N ALA A 202 1.70 29.41 -6.75
CA ALA A 202 1.10 29.88 -5.52
C ALA A 202 0.60 31.30 -5.74
N GLN A 203 -0.57 31.40 -6.38
CA GLN A 203 -1.28 32.66 -6.57
C GLN A 203 -2.27 32.80 -5.43
N GLY A 204 -2.40 34.01 -4.87
CA GLY A 204 -3.21 34.28 -3.68
C GLY A 204 -2.50 35.09 -2.63
N GLU A 205 -3.28 35.74 -1.77
CA GLU A 205 -2.75 36.56 -0.69
C GLU A 205 -2.08 35.68 0.38
N ILE A 206 -2.72 34.58 0.79
CA ILE A 206 -2.13 33.58 1.68
C ILE A 206 -2.45 32.18 1.17
N SER A 207 -1.42 31.52 0.64
CA SER A 207 -1.47 30.14 0.17
C SER A 207 -0.61 29.25 1.06
N SER A 208 -1.16 28.14 1.51
CA SER A 208 -0.50 27.22 2.44
C SER A 208 -0.84 25.77 2.14
N TYR A 209 -0.02 24.86 2.65
CA TYR A 209 -0.29 23.43 2.61
C TYR A 209 0.01 22.80 3.96
N GLY A 210 -0.61 21.65 4.23
CA GLY A 210 -0.36 20.86 5.43
C GLY A 210 -0.59 19.39 5.15
N ASN A 211 -0.08 18.55 6.04
CA ASN A 211 -0.23 17.10 5.98
C ASN A 211 0.16 16.43 4.64
N PRO A 212 1.28 16.81 3.98
CA PRO A 212 1.71 16.12 2.78
C PRO A 212 2.11 14.67 3.02
N SER A 213 1.92 13.86 1.99
CA SER A 213 2.40 12.50 1.85
C SER A 213 2.96 12.28 0.45
N LEU A 214 4.08 11.58 0.37
CA LEU A 214 4.67 11.08 -0.87
C LEU A 214 5.02 9.61 -0.66
N VAL A 215 4.38 8.73 -1.41
CA VAL A 215 4.59 7.28 -1.35
C VAL A 215 5.01 6.78 -2.72
N VAL A 216 6.03 5.95 -2.77
CA VAL A 216 6.55 5.32 -3.98
C VAL A 216 6.54 3.81 -3.81
N THR A 217 6.08 3.09 -4.81
CA THR A 217 6.06 1.62 -4.83
C THR A 217 6.45 1.15 -6.22
N ARG A 218 7.50 0.31 -6.34
CA ARG A 218 7.84 -0.32 -7.62
C ARG A 218 6.85 -1.43 -7.92
N ILE A 219 6.32 -1.42 -9.14
CA ILE A 219 5.32 -2.39 -9.59
C ILE A 219 5.84 -3.31 -10.71
N ALA A 220 6.90 -2.90 -11.43
CA ALA A 220 7.53 -3.71 -12.48
C ALA A 220 8.96 -3.22 -12.77
N ASP A 221 9.67 -3.97 -13.62
CA ASP A 221 11.06 -3.73 -14.05
C ASP A 221 11.12 -3.07 -15.44
#